data_AF-A0A7W7NW62-F1
#
_entry.id   AF-A0A7W7NW62-F1
#
_cell.length_a   1.000
_cell.length_b   1.000
_cell.length_c   1.000
_cell.angle_alpha   90.00
_cell.angle_beta   90.00
_cell.angle_gamma   90.00
#
_symmetry.space_group_name_H-M   'P 1'
#
loop_
_entity.id
_entity.type
_entity.pdbx_description
1 polymer ?
#
loop_
_entity_poly.entity_id
_entity_poly.type
_entity_poly.pdbx_seq_one_letter_code
_entity_poly.pdbx_strand_id
1 'polypeptide(L)'
;MSDDTEKTPKKKGKGILIKAIGGVVLLGVGGGGVFGLMQAGLIGSHAEAKEDNNPKLIRKGEEDPYAPKKEGEEEGGAEAVYGQGGSEYRTAYYTYDGDFTSNLKGTDSLIQVSLAASTRRDGRVLMWQKEHELAIRSAILNVLADTSEEQVTSIEGKELLQKRLTAAINHVLTEEEGFGGIDDVFFRSFIIQ
;
A
#
# COMPACT_ATOMS: atom_id res chain seq x y z
N MET A 1 -30.87 58.73 -68.07
CA MET A 1 -31.55 57.68 -68.87
C MET A 1 -30.88 56.36 -68.56
N SER A 2 -31.51 55.24 -68.26
CA SER A 2 -32.88 54.86 -67.91
C SER A 2 -32.80 53.42 -67.38
N ASP A 3 -33.63 53.08 -66.41
CA ASP A 3 -33.96 51.69 -66.01
C ASP A 3 -34.58 50.89 -67.17
N ASP A 4 -34.37 49.57 -67.18
CA ASP A 4 -35.45 48.56 -67.29
C ASP A 4 -34.86 47.13 -67.14
N THR A 5 -35.06 46.43 -66.02
CA THR A 5 -36.16 45.50 -65.65
C THR A 5 -36.22 44.18 -66.43
N GLU A 6 -35.87 43.06 -65.78
CA GLU A 6 -36.60 41.78 -65.97
C GLU A 6 -36.53 40.84 -64.74
N LYS A 7 -37.59 40.04 -64.59
CA LYS A 7 -38.16 39.49 -63.35
C LYS A 7 -37.70 38.06 -62.99
N THR A 8 -37.80 37.74 -61.69
CA THR A 8 -37.53 36.45 -60.98
C THR A 8 -38.34 35.22 -61.45
N PRO A 9 -37.98 33.98 -61.03
CA PRO A 9 -38.67 33.40 -59.86
C PRO A 9 -37.80 32.63 -58.84
N LYS A 10 -38.32 32.59 -57.59
CA LYS A 10 -37.81 32.00 -56.34
C LYS A 10 -37.67 30.46 -56.36
N LYS A 11 -36.62 29.92 -55.71
CA LYS A 11 -36.56 28.52 -55.24
C LYS A 11 -36.64 28.46 -53.69
N LYS A 12 -37.86 28.33 -53.16
CA LYS A 12 -38.14 27.87 -51.79
C LYS A 12 -37.97 26.35 -51.76
N GLY A 13 -37.20 25.80 -50.80
CA GLY A 13 -37.28 24.35 -50.54
C GLY A 13 -36.14 23.65 -49.78
N LYS A 14 -34.95 24.23 -49.61
CA LYS A 14 -33.81 23.49 -49.00
C LYS A 14 -33.66 23.65 -47.48
N GLY A 15 -34.25 24.69 -46.87
CA GLY A 15 -34.04 25.00 -45.45
C GLY A 15 -34.86 24.18 -44.45
N ILE A 16 -36.00 23.60 -44.87
CA ILE A 16 -36.90 22.87 -43.97
C ILE A 16 -36.48 21.40 -43.82
N LEU A 17 -35.95 20.78 -44.88
CA LEU A 17 -35.50 19.39 -44.86
C LEU A 17 -34.26 19.19 -43.97
N ILE A 18 -33.34 20.16 -43.96
CA ILE A 18 -32.15 20.15 -43.10
C ILE A 18 -32.53 20.33 -41.62
N LYS A 19 -33.55 21.15 -41.33
CA LYS A 19 -34.06 21.35 -39.97
C LYS A 19 -34.82 20.14 -39.43
N ALA A 20 -35.53 19.40 -40.29
CA ALA A 20 -36.20 18.16 -39.90
C ALA A 20 -35.20 17.03 -39.59
N ILE A 21 -34.14 16.89 -40.38
CA ILE A 21 -33.08 15.89 -40.14
C ILE A 21 -32.26 16.26 -38.89
N GLY A 22 -31.92 17.54 -38.71
CA GLY A 22 -31.25 18.02 -37.50
C GLY A 22 -32.06 17.83 -36.22
N GLY A 23 -33.39 18.01 -36.29
CA GLY A 23 -34.30 17.78 -35.17
C GLY A 23 -34.43 16.31 -34.77
N VAL A 24 -34.45 15.38 -35.73
CA VAL A 24 -34.51 13.94 -35.45
C VAL A 24 -33.19 13.41 -34.88
N VAL A 25 -32.04 13.94 -35.32
CA VAL A 25 -30.74 13.63 -34.71
C VAL A 25 -30.64 14.18 -33.28
N LEU A 26 -31.13 15.39 -33.02
CA LEU A 26 -31.18 15.97 -31.68
C LEU A 26 -32.12 15.19 -30.74
N LEU A 27 -33.25 14.68 -31.24
CA LEU A 27 -34.17 13.85 -30.47
C LEU A 27 -33.66 12.41 -30.27
N GLY A 28 -32.83 11.87 -31.17
CA GLY A 28 -32.13 10.59 -30.97
C GLY A 28 -31.02 10.66 -29.91
N VAL A 29 -30.50 11.86 -29.63
CA VAL A 29 -29.48 12.11 -28.60
C VAL A 29 -30.10 12.55 -27.26
N GLY A 30 -31.37 12.97 -27.25
CA GLY A 30 -32.12 13.37 -26.05
C GLY A 30 -32.48 12.20 -25.14
N GLY A 31 -31.48 11.59 -24.51
CA GLY A 31 -31.62 10.58 -23.45
C GLY A 31 -30.77 9.34 -23.68
N GLY A 32 -30.84 8.73 -24.87
CA GLY A 32 -30.19 7.43 -25.15
C GLY A 32 -28.71 7.53 -25.51
N GLY A 33 -28.29 8.56 -26.24
CA GLY A 33 -26.91 8.72 -26.70
C GLY A 33 -25.92 8.96 -25.55
N VAL A 34 -26.27 9.86 -24.63
CA VAL A 34 -25.44 10.14 -23.44
C VAL A 34 -25.40 8.93 -22.51
N PHE A 35 -26.52 8.24 -22.32
CA PHE A 35 -26.58 7.02 -21.50
C PHE A 35 -25.79 5.86 -22.13
N GLY A 36 -25.84 5.71 -23.45
CA GLY A 36 -25.05 4.73 -24.19
C GLY A 36 -23.55 5.01 -24.14
N LEU A 37 -23.15 6.28 -24.20
CA LEU A 37 -21.74 6.69 -24.06
C LEU A 37 -21.23 6.56 -22.62
N MET A 38 -22.11 6.72 -21.62
CA MET A 38 -21.79 6.48 -20.21
C MET A 38 -21.69 4.98 -19.89
N GLN A 39 -22.58 4.14 -20.44
CA GLN A 39 -22.50 2.68 -20.30
C GLN A 39 -21.31 2.08 -21.08
N ALA A 40 -20.97 2.67 -22.24
CA ALA A 40 -19.79 2.31 -23.02
C ALA A 40 -18.47 2.87 -22.44
N GLY A 41 -18.51 3.63 -21.33
CA GLY A 41 -17.33 4.18 -20.66
C GLY A 41 -16.62 5.32 -21.42
N LEU A 42 -17.21 5.82 -22.52
CA LEU A 42 -16.64 6.84 -23.40
C LEU A 42 -16.83 8.26 -22.88
N ILE A 43 -17.88 8.51 -22.09
CA ILE A 43 -18.16 9.81 -21.46
C ILE A 43 -18.62 9.55 -20.03
N GLY A 44 -17.74 9.80 -19.06
CA GLY A 44 -18.03 9.55 -17.64
C GLY A 44 -17.32 8.31 -17.08
N SER A 45 -16.03 8.17 -17.34
CA SER A 45 -15.14 7.28 -16.59
C SER A 45 -13.91 8.04 -16.08
N HIS A 46 -14.15 9.17 -15.40
CA HIS A 46 -13.37 9.39 -14.18
C HIS A 46 -13.86 8.36 -13.16
N ALA A 47 -13.52 7.09 -13.40
CA ALA A 47 -13.17 6.25 -12.29
C ALA A 47 -11.99 6.97 -11.67
N GLU A 48 -12.25 7.79 -10.64
CA GLU A 48 -11.20 8.13 -9.69
C GLU A 48 -10.61 6.79 -9.31
N ALA A 49 -9.43 6.49 -9.84
CA ALA A 49 -8.66 5.35 -9.40
C ALA A 49 -8.57 5.56 -7.89
N LYS A 50 -9.25 4.71 -7.11
CA LYS A 50 -9.16 4.78 -5.66
C LYS A 50 -7.68 4.85 -5.35
N GLU A 51 -7.25 6.00 -4.84
CA GLU A 51 -5.84 6.22 -4.57
C GLU A 51 -5.45 5.15 -3.55
N ASP A 52 -4.57 4.24 -3.96
CA ASP A 52 -4.11 3.18 -3.07
C ASP A 52 -3.24 3.83 -2.00
N ASN A 53 -3.86 4.09 -0.86
CA ASN A 53 -3.24 4.72 0.28
C ASN A 53 -2.40 3.74 1.10
N ASN A 54 -2.24 2.48 0.69
CA ASN A 54 -1.39 1.53 1.39
C ASN A 54 0.10 1.91 1.30
N PRO A 55 0.92 1.47 2.28
CA PRO A 55 2.37 1.60 2.22
C PRO A 55 2.97 1.00 0.95
N LYS A 56 3.76 1.81 0.24
CA LYS A 56 4.38 1.43 -1.05
C LYS A 56 5.77 0.84 -0.81
N LEU A 57 6.22 0.00 -1.74
CA LEU A 57 7.61 -0.48 -1.72
C LEU A 57 8.54 0.67 -2.10
N ILE A 58 9.66 0.79 -1.40
CA ILE A 58 10.68 1.81 -1.69
C ILE A 58 11.88 1.16 -2.36
N ARG A 59 12.25 1.62 -3.56
CA ARG A 59 13.44 1.12 -4.24
C ARG A 59 14.73 1.61 -3.58
N LYS A 60 15.81 0.86 -3.77
CA LYS A 60 17.15 1.32 -3.38
C LYS A 60 17.50 2.61 -4.12
N GLY A 61 17.79 3.68 -3.37
CA GLY A 61 18.09 5.01 -3.91
C GLY A 61 16.86 5.90 -4.12
N GLU A 62 15.66 5.40 -3.88
CA GLU A 62 14.44 6.21 -3.82
C GLU A 62 14.29 6.83 -2.43
N GLU A 63 13.89 8.11 -2.38
CA GLU A 63 13.56 8.78 -1.13
C GLU A 63 12.24 8.28 -0.59
N ASP A 64 12.21 7.98 0.70
CA ASP A 64 11.00 7.59 1.43
C ASP A 64 10.36 8.85 2.05
N PRO A 65 9.20 9.33 1.56
CA PRO A 65 8.55 10.54 2.06
C PRO A 65 8.15 10.46 3.53
N TYR A 66 8.04 9.24 4.06
CA TYR A 66 7.64 8.94 5.43
C TYR A 66 8.81 8.42 6.26
N ALA A 67 10.05 8.52 5.78
CA ALA A 67 11.20 8.08 6.55
C ALA A 67 11.23 8.83 7.91
N PRO A 68 11.42 8.12 9.04
CA PRO A 68 11.63 8.79 10.31
C PRO A 68 12.88 9.67 10.19
N LYS A 69 12.76 10.95 10.58
CA LYS A 69 13.90 11.86 10.63
C LYS A 69 14.91 11.28 11.60
N LYS A 70 16.06 10.83 11.11
CA LYS A 70 17.17 10.45 11.98
C LYS A 70 17.65 11.72 12.69
N GLU A 71 17.35 11.86 13.97
CA GLU A 71 18.02 12.84 14.81
C GLU A 71 19.50 12.43 14.93
N GLY A 72 20.37 13.06 14.15
CA GLY A 72 21.83 12.92 14.28
C GLY A 72 22.63 12.64 13.01
N GLU A 73 22.02 12.53 11.82
CA GLU A 73 22.79 12.57 10.56
C GLU A 73 22.85 14.02 10.07
N GLU A 74 23.97 14.69 10.33
CA GLU A 74 24.38 15.89 9.61
C GLU A 74 24.25 15.66 8.10
N GLU A 75 23.81 16.70 7.39
CA GLU A 75 23.86 16.82 5.94
C GLU A 75 25.29 16.51 5.44
N GLY A 76 25.57 15.26 5.09
CA GLY A 76 26.92 14.82 4.73
C GLY A 76 27.19 13.31 4.71
N GLY A 77 26.18 12.47 4.93
CA GLY A 77 26.33 11.02 4.73
C GLY A 77 26.49 10.70 3.24
N ALA A 78 27.59 10.05 2.86
CA ALA A 78 27.78 9.55 1.50
C ALA A 78 26.55 8.77 1.02
N GLU A 79 26.14 8.96 -0.25
CA GLU A 79 25.03 8.22 -0.85
C GLU A 79 25.17 6.72 -0.53
N ALA A 80 24.08 6.11 -0.06
CA ALA A 80 24.08 4.70 0.29
C ALA A 80 24.50 3.86 -0.93
N VAL A 81 25.70 3.26 -0.86
CA VAL A 81 26.20 2.38 -1.92
C VAL A 81 25.54 1.00 -1.76
N TYR A 82 24.63 0.67 -2.67
CA TYR A 82 23.95 -0.62 -2.65
C TYR A 82 24.75 -1.70 -3.39
N GLY A 83 24.82 -2.90 -2.81
CA GLY A 83 25.39 -4.07 -3.48
C GLY A 83 24.56 -4.52 -4.69
N GLN A 84 25.20 -5.18 -5.66
CA GLN A 84 24.59 -5.64 -6.92
C GLN A 84 23.67 -6.88 -6.77
N GLY A 85 23.45 -7.38 -5.55
CA GLY A 85 22.64 -8.55 -5.26
C GLY A 85 21.50 -8.29 -4.27
N GLY A 86 20.56 -9.24 -4.19
CA GLY A 86 19.40 -9.17 -3.30
C GLY A 86 18.21 -8.42 -3.89
N SER A 87 17.30 -7.95 -3.02
CA SER A 87 16.09 -7.22 -3.43
C SER A 87 16.42 -5.86 -4.08
N GLU A 88 15.62 -5.44 -5.06
CA GLU A 88 15.66 -4.07 -5.62
C GLU A 88 15.13 -3.01 -4.63
N TYR A 89 14.42 -3.46 -3.59
CA TYR A 89 13.82 -2.60 -2.57
C TYR A 89 14.76 -2.39 -1.39
N ARG A 90 14.68 -1.20 -0.79
CA ARG A 90 15.36 -0.86 0.46
C ARG A 90 14.69 -1.62 1.59
N THR A 91 15.48 -2.22 2.47
CA THR A 91 14.99 -2.79 3.73
C THR A 91 15.21 -1.80 4.86
N ALA A 92 14.14 -1.44 5.57
CA ALA A 92 14.20 -0.72 6.82
C ALA A 92 13.96 -1.68 7.99
N TYR A 93 14.52 -1.37 9.16
CA TYR A 93 14.38 -2.17 10.37
C TYR A 93 13.78 -1.34 11.49
N TYR A 94 12.76 -1.90 12.15
CA TYR A 94 12.23 -1.42 13.40
C TYR A 94 12.73 -2.30 14.54
N THR A 95 13.35 -1.71 15.54
CA THR A 95 13.87 -2.44 16.70
C THR A 95 12.93 -2.23 17.87
N TYR A 96 12.45 -3.33 18.46
CA TYR A 96 11.60 -3.27 19.65
C TYR A 96 12.43 -2.94 20.88
N ASP A 97 11.89 -2.07 21.74
CA ASP A 97 12.58 -1.63 22.94
C ASP A 97 12.54 -2.73 24.02
N GLY A 98 13.70 -3.02 24.63
CA GLY A 98 13.81 -4.05 25.67
C GLY A 98 13.64 -5.49 25.20
N ASP A 99 13.50 -6.38 26.17
CA ASP A 99 13.45 -7.83 25.95
C ASP A 99 12.03 -8.38 26.19
N PHE A 100 11.73 -9.50 25.54
CA PHE A 100 10.51 -10.28 25.72
C PHE A 100 10.87 -11.54 26.50
N THR A 101 10.25 -11.70 27.67
CA THR A 101 10.44 -12.87 28.52
C THR A 101 9.13 -13.63 28.67
N SER A 102 9.15 -14.94 28.44
CA SER A 102 8.00 -15.83 28.60
C SER A 102 8.44 -17.22 29.05
N ASN A 103 7.56 -17.95 29.73
CA ASN A 103 7.72 -19.39 29.87
C ASN A 103 7.47 -20.09 28.53
N LEU A 104 8.12 -21.23 28.32
CA LEU A 104 7.88 -22.10 27.19
C LEU A 104 6.67 -23.01 27.47
N LYS A 105 5.96 -23.37 26.41
CA LYS A 105 4.74 -24.16 26.50
C LYS A 105 5.02 -25.53 27.11
N GLY A 106 4.40 -25.79 28.26
CA GLY A 106 4.46 -27.09 28.92
C GLY A 106 5.77 -27.36 29.64
N THR A 107 6.61 -26.34 29.88
CA THR A 107 7.84 -26.47 30.67
C THR A 107 7.98 -25.30 31.64
N ASP A 108 8.85 -25.45 32.64
CA ASP A 108 9.22 -24.37 33.57
C ASP A 108 10.33 -23.46 32.99
N SER A 109 10.89 -23.83 31.83
CA SER A 109 11.97 -23.11 31.17
C SER A 109 11.51 -21.73 30.69
N LEU A 110 12.41 -20.76 30.77
CA LEU A 110 12.17 -19.38 30.35
C LEU A 110 12.91 -19.10 29.04
N ILE A 111 12.24 -18.36 28.15
CA ILE A 111 12.86 -17.76 26.97
C ILE A 111 12.92 -16.24 27.14
N GLN A 112 14.08 -15.66 26.85
CA GLN A 112 14.29 -14.22 26.77
C GLN A 112 14.84 -13.87 25.38
N VAL A 113 14.12 -13.04 24.63
CA VAL A 113 14.51 -12.61 23.28
C VAL A 113 14.45 -11.10 23.14
N SER A 114 15.32 -10.54 22.31
CA SER A 114 15.18 -9.16 21.81
C SER A 114 14.94 -9.23 20.30
N LEU A 115 14.02 -8.41 19.77
CA LEU A 115 13.52 -8.55 18.39
C LEU A 115 13.74 -7.29 17.56
N ALA A 116 13.89 -7.48 16.26
CA ALA A 116 13.73 -6.43 15.25
C ALA A 116 12.89 -6.96 14.08
N ALA A 117 12.07 -6.12 13.50
CA ALA A 117 11.25 -6.44 12.33
C ALA A 117 11.74 -5.65 11.11
N SER A 118 11.72 -6.27 9.94
CA SER A 118 12.06 -5.62 8.68
C SER A 118 10.81 -5.26 7.88
N THR A 119 10.92 -4.20 7.11
CA THR A 119 9.95 -3.85 6.09
C THR A 119 10.64 -3.28 4.86
N ARG A 120 10.14 -3.60 3.68
CA ARG A 120 10.49 -2.99 2.40
C ARG A 120 9.52 -1.89 2.00
N ARG A 121 8.54 -1.61 2.85
CA ARG A 121 7.53 -0.57 2.66
C ARG A 121 8.08 0.81 3.08
N ASP A 122 7.34 1.84 2.73
CA ASP A 122 7.61 3.21 3.17
C ASP A 122 7.49 3.34 4.70
N GLY A 123 8.00 4.47 5.21
CA GLY A 123 8.18 4.68 6.64
C GLY A 123 6.90 4.66 7.48
N ARG A 124 5.70 4.65 6.88
CA ARG A 124 4.44 4.49 7.61
C ARG A 124 4.39 3.17 8.37
N VAL A 125 4.92 2.08 7.81
CA VAL A 125 4.98 0.79 8.51
C VAL A 125 5.88 0.86 9.74
N LEU A 126 6.92 1.69 9.74
CA LEU A 126 7.77 1.92 10.92
C LEU A 126 7.03 2.77 11.97
N MET A 127 6.28 3.79 11.52
CA MET A 127 5.45 4.62 12.40
C MET A 127 4.38 3.78 13.09
N TRP A 128 3.67 2.93 12.34
CA TRP A 128 2.62 2.06 12.88
C TRP A 128 3.16 1.01 13.83
N GLN A 129 4.35 0.46 13.58
CA GLN A 129 5.01 -0.41 14.55
C GLN A 129 5.31 0.31 15.87
N LYS A 130 5.68 1.60 15.81
CA LYS A 130 5.91 2.40 17.03
C LYS A 130 4.61 2.71 17.75
N GLU A 131 3.59 3.14 17.00
CA GLU A 131 2.28 3.52 17.54
C GLU A 131 1.61 2.33 18.26
N HIS A 132 1.61 1.16 17.60
CA HIS A 132 0.95 -0.05 18.10
C HIS A 132 1.90 -1.01 18.83
N GLU A 133 3.04 -0.51 19.31
CA GLU A 133 4.07 -1.35 19.93
C GLU A 133 3.52 -2.16 21.12
N LEU A 134 2.57 -1.59 21.87
CA LEU A 134 1.94 -2.27 23.01
C LEU A 134 1.14 -3.51 22.56
N ALA A 135 0.28 -3.37 21.55
CA ALA A 135 -0.53 -4.46 21.02
C ALA A 135 0.36 -5.53 20.37
N ILE A 136 1.34 -5.09 19.59
CA ILE A 136 2.35 -5.96 18.99
C ILE A 136 3.11 -6.75 20.08
N ARG A 137 3.54 -6.10 21.16
CA ARG A 137 4.24 -6.75 22.27
C ARG A 137 3.38 -7.82 22.92
N SER A 138 2.11 -7.55 23.15
CA SER A 138 1.18 -8.56 23.67
C SER A 138 1.06 -9.76 22.73
N ALA A 139 0.95 -9.53 21.42
CA ALA A 139 0.86 -10.61 20.42
C ALA A 139 2.14 -11.46 20.38
N ILE A 140 3.31 -10.81 20.45
CA ILE A 140 4.61 -11.50 20.53
C ILE A 140 4.67 -12.40 21.77
N LEU A 141 4.29 -11.89 22.95
CA LEU A 141 4.29 -12.69 24.18
C LEU A 141 3.37 -13.92 24.08
N ASN A 142 2.20 -13.78 23.44
CA ASN A 142 1.30 -14.91 23.19
C ASN A 142 1.94 -15.98 22.30
N VAL A 143 2.65 -15.58 21.24
CA VAL A 143 3.37 -16.52 20.36
C VAL A 143 4.48 -17.23 21.14
N LEU A 144 5.26 -16.50 21.94
CA LEU A 144 6.34 -17.08 22.76
C LEU A 144 5.79 -18.08 23.78
N ALA A 145 4.70 -17.73 24.48
CA ALA A 145 4.05 -18.61 25.46
C ALA A 145 3.49 -19.90 24.85
N ASP A 146 3.10 -19.86 23.57
CA ASP A 146 2.61 -21.03 22.82
C ASP A 146 3.73 -21.83 22.13
N THR A 147 5.01 -21.48 22.35
CA THR A 147 6.15 -22.16 21.73
C THR A 147 6.75 -23.22 22.65
N SER A 148 6.99 -24.42 22.14
CA SER A 148 7.59 -25.52 22.91
C SER A 148 9.13 -25.46 22.93
N GLU A 149 9.76 -26.22 23.84
CA GLU A 149 11.21 -26.29 23.97
C GLU A 149 11.93 -26.83 22.71
N GLU A 150 11.35 -27.81 22.03
CA GLU A 150 11.88 -28.35 20.77
C GLU A 150 11.92 -27.28 19.65
N GLN A 151 10.93 -26.39 19.63
CA GLN A 151 10.84 -25.32 18.64
C GLN A 151 11.86 -24.21 18.86
N VAL A 152 12.33 -24.01 20.10
CA VAL A 152 13.34 -22.96 20.39
C VAL A 152 14.77 -23.48 20.34
N THR A 153 14.96 -24.79 20.31
CA THR A 153 16.28 -25.43 20.25
C THR A 153 16.70 -25.81 18.83
N SER A 154 15.77 -26.24 17.98
CA SER A 154 16.02 -26.56 16.57
C SER A 154 16.15 -25.33 15.67
N ILE A 155 16.88 -25.46 14.55
CA ILE A 155 17.00 -24.38 13.54
C ILE A 155 15.66 -24.18 12.85
N GLU A 156 15.04 -25.27 12.44
CA GLU A 156 13.74 -25.30 11.78
C GLU A 156 12.64 -24.71 12.68
N GLY A 157 12.71 -25.00 13.98
CA GLY A 157 11.81 -24.43 14.98
C GLY A 157 11.97 -22.92 15.11
N LYS A 158 13.20 -22.40 15.12
CA LYS A 158 13.47 -20.95 15.16
C LYS A 158 12.97 -20.25 13.90
N GLU A 159 13.15 -20.85 12.73
CA GLU A 159 12.60 -20.31 11.48
C GLU A 159 11.07 -20.29 11.49
N LEU A 160 10.44 -21.34 12.01
CA LEU A 160 8.99 -21.38 12.19
C LEU A 160 8.52 -20.33 13.19
N LEU A 161 9.24 -20.13 14.29
CA LEU A 161 8.96 -19.10 15.28
C LEU A 161 9.05 -17.70 14.68
N GLN A 162 10.08 -17.41 13.86
CA GLN A 162 10.16 -16.13 13.14
C GLN A 162 8.93 -15.90 12.27
N LYS A 163 8.52 -16.89 11.48
CA LYS A 163 7.32 -16.78 10.62
C LYS A 163 6.05 -16.52 11.43
N ARG A 164 5.89 -17.21 12.57
CA ARG A 164 4.75 -17.00 13.49
C ARG A 164 4.76 -15.61 14.10
N LEU A 165 5.92 -15.11 14.52
CA LEU A 165 6.08 -13.75 15.03
C LEU A 165 5.74 -12.72 13.94
N THR A 166 6.30 -12.86 12.74
CA THR A 166 5.98 -11.99 11.60
C THR A 166 4.48 -11.96 11.32
N ALA A 167 3.83 -13.14 11.30
CA ALA A 167 2.39 -13.23 11.08
C ALA A 167 1.58 -12.56 12.19
N ALA A 168 1.97 -12.72 13.46
CA ALA A 168 1.29 -12.08 14.59
C ALA A 168 1.41 -10.56 14.55
N ILE A 169 2.60 -10.02 14.24
CA ILE A 169 2.79 -8.57 14.10
C ILE A 169 1.96 -8.03 12.93
N ASN A 170 1.99 -8.70 11.77
CA ASN A 170 1.17 -8.31 10.62
C ASN A 170 -0.33 -8.38 10.90
N HIS A 171 -0.78 -9.35 11.70
CA HIS A 171 -2.19 -9.43 12.10
C HIS A 171 -2.61 -8.19 12.89
N VAL A 172 -1.84 -7.80 13.92
CA VAL A 172 -2.09 -6.58 14.70
C VAL A 172 -2.10 -5.35 13.79
N LEU A 173 -1.10 -5.18 12.93
CA LEU A 173 -1.06 -4.03 12.02
C LEU A 173 -2.21 -4.03 11.00
N THR A 174 -2.68 -5.20 10.59
CA THR A 174 -3.85 -5.31 9.70
C THR A 174 -5.15 -4.96 10.42
N GLU A 175 -5.29 -5.33 11.69
CA GLU A 175 -6.47 -4.99 12.49
C GLU A 175 -6.54 -3.49 12.82
N GLU A 176 -5.41 -2.87 13.17
CA GLU A 176 -5.37 -1.47 13.58
C GLU A 176 -5.27 -0.49 12.40
N GLU A 177 -4.50 -0.82 11.36
CA GLU A 177 -4.20 0.09 10.23
C GLU A 177 -4.73 -0.41 8.88
N GLY A 178 -5.30 -1.61 8.82
CA GLY A 178 -5.79 -2.22 7.58
C GLY A 178 -4.71 -2.81 6.68
N PHE A 179 -3.43 -2.76 7.08
CA PHE A 179 -2.32 -3.27 6.27
C PHE A 179 -1.14 -3.84 7.11
N GLY A 180 -0.82 -5.12 6.87
CA GLY A 180 0.39 -5.77 7.38
C GLY A 180 1.59 -5.57 6.44
N GLY A 181 2.61 -4.85 6.91
CA GLY A 181 3.77 -4.45 6.10
C GLY A 181 5.10 -5.08 6.49
N ILE A 182 5.13 -6.03 7.42
CA ILE A 182 6.35 -6.67 7.91
C ILE A 182 6.76 -7.80 6.97
N ASP A 183 8.02 -7.77 6.53
CA ASP A 183 8.62 -8.83 5.72
C ASP A 183 9.12 -9.98 6.61
N ASP A 184 9.96 -9.69 7.61
CA ASP A 184 10.56 -10.69 8.48
C ASP A 184 10.80 -10.16 9.91
N VAL A 185 10.90 -11.07 10.87
CA VAL A 185 11.31 -10.80 12.26
C VAL A 185 12.63 -11.50 12.55
N PHE A 186 13.54 -10.78 13.20
CA PHE A 186 14.90 -11.21 13.53
C PHE A 186 15.11 -11.22 15.04
N PHE A 187 15.77 -12.26 15.53
CA PHE A 187 16.26 -12.31 16.89
C PHE A 187 17.59 -11.57 16.98
N ARG A 188 17.65 -10.54 17.82
CA ARG A 188 18.88 -9.83 18.18
C ARG A 188 19.59 -10.50 19.37
N SER A 189 18.79 -11.06 20.28
CA SER A 189 19.24 -11.92 21.39
C SER A 189 18.27 -13.09 21.51
N PHE A 190 18.78 -14.25 21.91
CA PHE A 190 17.97 -15.45 22.11
C PHE A 190 18.60 -16.30 23.22
N ILE A 191 17.99 -16.25 24.41
CA ILE A 191 18.48 -16.93 25.61
C ILE A 191 17.37 -17.86 26.11
N ILE A 192 17.72 -19.09 26.48
CA ILE A 192 16.85 -20.06 27.14
C ILE A 192 17.48 -20.37 28.51
N GLN A 193 16.66 -20.41 29.56
CA GLN A 193 17.06 -20.68 30.96
C GLN A 193 16.21 -21.78 31.59
#